data_AF-K2BRT3-F1
#
_entry.id   AF-K2BRT3-F1
#
_cell.length_a   1.000
_cell.length_b   1.000
_cell.length_c   1.000
_cell.angle_alpha   90.00
_cell.angle_beta   90.00
_cell.angle_gamma   90.00
#
_symmetry.space_group_name_H-M   'P 1'
#
loop_
_entity.id
_entity.type
_entity.pdbx_description
1 polymer ?
#
loop_
_entity_poly.entity_id
_entity_poly.type
_entity_poly.pdbx_seq_one_letter_code
_entity_poly.pdbx_strand_id
1 'polypeptide(L)'
;MEVNNQTECDLLEATPKHGDDKNKNIHHWRRCGIGQYFVREHKHHTPPSKEHPDGTTSTTRAYCADNPHHKDKDQLSFDEIQHITMTYFAVLSGPPTAGGALTKKFSNADQYNSEIRGWTQYWNDIFKLDHPLDPNVVKALIATESSFDLHPKKHPEVYGLMQIIGKTHQYLSGEKGELKDHFICISASELLDASCNICSGIRWLFRKIETASWLLQRSATWEETVEDYKAILELRIHNKPYNPQPMKDFRQYHKWLSDESHEKIF
;
A
#
# COMPACT_ATOMS: atom_id res chain seq x y z
N MET A 1 -2.80 -38.55 -51.10
CA MET A 1 -3.71 -38.54 -49.94
C MET A 1 -2.85 -38.46 -48.70
N GLU A 2 -3.22 -37.51 -47.84
CA GLU A 2 -2.53 -36.93 -46.67
C GLU A 2 -2.01 -37.98 -45.67
N VAL A 3 -0.76 -37.89 -45.17
CA VAL A 3 -0.15 -36.99 -44.15
C VAL A 3 -0.56 -37.32 -42.69
N ASN A 4 0.28 -38.14 -42.06
CA ASN A 4 1.01 -38.01 -40.78
C ASN A 4 0.59 -37.10 -39.59
N ASN A 5 1.06 -37.56 -38.41
CA ASN A 5 1.38 -36.89 -37.12
C ASN A 5 0.27 -36.94 -36.04
N GLN A 6 0.43 -37.63 -34.90
CA GLN A 6 1.40 -37.50 -33.80
C GLN A 6 1.24 -36.16 -33.05
N THR A 7 0.51 -36.23 -31.93
CA THR A 7 0.08 -35.11 -31.09
C THR A 7 1.13 -34.83 -30.02
N GLU A 8 1.74 -33.66 -30.09
CA GLU A 8 2.69 -33.10 -29.12
C GLU A 8 2.26 -31.65 -28.79
N CYS A 9 2.32 -31.30 -27.51
CA CYS A 9 2.29 -29.95 -26.91
C CYS A 9 1.07 -29.04 -27.14
N ASP A 10 0.16 -29.00 -26.15
CA ASP A 10 -0.70 -27.84 -25.87
C ASP A 10 -0.56 -27.44 -24.39
N LEU A 11 0.55 -26.78 -24.07
CA LEU A 11 0.64 -25.80 -22.99
C LEU A 11 0.52 -24.42 -23.63
N LEU A 12 -0.71 -24.01 -23.93
CA LEU A 12 -0.98 -22.61 -24.25
C LEU A 12 -1.21 -21.86 -22.94
N GLU A 13 -0.12 -21.24 -22.47
CA GLU A 13 -0.18 -20.08 -21.60
C GLU A 13 -1.17 -19.09 -22.21
N ALA A 14 -2.27 -18.82 -21.50
CA ALA A 14 -3.20 -17.77 -21.86
C ALA A 14 -2.51 -16.42 -21.64
N THR A 15 -1.83 -15.91 -22.67
CA THR A 15 -1.43 -14.50 -22.72
C THR A 15 -2.70 -13.63 -22.72
N PRO A 16 -2.85 -12.68 -21.79
CA PRO A 16 -3.95 -11.72 -21.85
C PRO A 16 -3.83 -10.89 -23.12
N LYS A 17 -4.91 -10.79 -23.88
CA LYS A 17 -5.03 -9.89 -25.03
C LYS A 17 -4.95 -8.45 -24.52
N HIS A 18 -3.81 -7.79 -24.75
CA HIS A 18 -3.69 -6.34 -24.60
C HIS A 18 -4.58 -5.66 -25.65
N GLY A 19 -5.64 -5.00 -25.18
CA GLY A 19 -6.35 -4.00 -25.95
C GLY A 19 -5.52 -2.72 -25.98
N ASP A 20 -5.30 -2.20 -27.19
CA ASP A 20 -4.51 -1.01 -27.44
C ASP A 20 -5.19 0.27 -26.96
N ASP A 21 -4.37 1.10 -26.30
CA ASP A 21 -4.37 2.56 -26.22
C ASP A 21 -5.25 3.31 -25.19
N LYS A 22 -4.66 3.51 -24.01
CA LYS A 22 -4.16 4.85 -23.58
C LYS A 22 -3.06 4.67 -22.54
N ASN A 23 -1.86 5.06 -22.92
CA ASN A 23 -0.58 4.99 -22.22
C ASN A 23 -0.59 5.59 -20.79
N LYS A 24 -1.24 4.92 -19.84
CA LYS A 24 -1.06 5.17 -18.40
C LYS A 24 -0.14 4.07 -17.88
N ASN A 25 1.01 4.47 -17.35
CA ASN A 25 2.01 3.58 -16.76
C ASN A 25 1.42 2.85 -15.55
N ILE A 26 0.80 1.70 -15.78
CA ILE A 26 0.41 0.79 -14.71
C ILE A 26 1.70 0.17 -14.16
N HIS A 27 1.83 0.16 -12.84
CA HIS A 27 2.98 -0.44 -12.20
C HIS A 27 3.08 -1.93 -12.59
N HIS A 28 4.26 -2.42 -12.97
CA HIS A 28 4.44 -3.78 -13.49
C HIS A 28 4.10 -4.91 -12.50
N TRP A 29 4.01 -4.62 -11.19
CA TRP A 29 3.49 -5.55 -10.18
C TRP A 29 1.98 -5.72 -10.21
N ARG A 30 1.25 -4.84 -10.90
CA ARG A 30 -0.20 -4.92 -11.02
C ARG A 30 -0.60 -6.04 -11.95
N ARG A 31 -1.72 -6.67 -11.60
CA ARG A 31 -2.30 -7.73 -12.40
C ARG A 31 -3.41 -7.21 -13.31
N CYS A 32 -4.13 -6.20 -12.84
CA CYS A 32 -5.28 -5.66 -13.55
C CYS A 32 -5.00 -4.29 -14.14
N GLY A 33 -5.69 -4.04 -15.26
CA GLY A 33 -5.64 -2.76 -15.96
C GLY A 33 -6.30 -1.63 -15.16
N ILE A 34 -6.14 -0.41 -15.65
CA ILE A 34 -6.94 0.73 -15.18
C ILE A 34 -8.41 0.47 -15.44
N GLY A 35 -9.26 0.87 -14.48
CA GLY A 35 -10.68 0.58 -14.53
C GLY A 35 -11.03 -0.87 -14.19
N GLN A 36 -10.07 -1.69 -13.76
CA GLN A 36 -10.29 -3.06 -13.35
C GLN A 36 -9.77 -3.29 -11.92
N TYR A 37 -10.22 -4.37 -11.29
CA TYR A 37 -9.72 -4.84 -10.00
C TYR A 37 -9.50 -6.34 -9.99
N PHE A 38 -8.50 -6.77 -9.23
CA PHE A 38 -8.19 -8.19 -9.09
C PHE A 38 -9.20 -8.89 -8.18
N VAL A 39 -9.71 -10.02 -8.64
CA VAL A 39 -10.56 -10.96 -7.90
C VAL A 39 -9.78 -12.25 -7.75
N ARG A 40 -9.52 -12.66 -6.50
CA ARG A 40 -8.81 -13.92 -6.25
C ARG A 40 -9.66 -15.14 -6.61
N GLU A 41 -8.98 -16.27 -6.76
CA GLU A 41 -9.65 -17.56 -6.91
C GLU A 41 -10.56 -17.83 -5.70
N HIS A 42 -11.80 -18.22 -5.96
CA HIS A 42 -12.79 -18.51 -4.93
C HIS A 42 -13.74 -19.62 -5.37
N LYS A 43 -14.30 -20.31 -4.38
CA LYS A 43 -15.32 -21.32 -4.60
C LYS A 43 -16.68 -20.64 -4.70
N HIS A 44 -17.42 -20.94 -5.76
CA HIS A 44 -18.79 -20.51 -5.94
C HIS A 44 -19.72 -21.69 -5.62
N HIS A 45 -20.64 -21.49 -4.68
CA HIS A 45 -21.67 -22.48 -4.36
C HIS A 45 -22.96 -22.10 -5.05
N THR A 46 -23.38 -22.93 -6.01
CA THR A 46 -24.69 -22.85 -6.63
C THR A 46 -25.66 -23.71 -5.82
N PRO A 47 -26.71 -23.13 -5.22
CA PRO A 47 -27.67 -23.89 -4.45
C PRO A 47 -28.48 -24.85 -5.34
N PRO A 48 -29.11 -25.88 -4.76
CA PRO A 48 -30.03 -26.77 -5.47
C PRO A 48 -31.08 -26.02 -6.31
N SER A 49 -31.23 -26.40 -7.57
CA SER A 49 -32.19 -25.85 -8.52
C SER A 49 -32.70 -26.93 -9.48
N LYS A 50 -33.67 -26.61 -10.35
CA LYS A 50 -34.14 -27.54 -11.39
C LYS A 50 -33.02 -27.97 -12.35
N GLU A 51 -32.03 -27.12 -12.58
CA GLU A 51 -30.89 -27.38 -13.46
C GLU A 51 -29.73 -28.07 -12.72
N HIS A 52 -29.65 -27.87 -11.40
CA HIS A 52 -28.66 -28.49 -10.52
C HIS A 52 -29.33 -29.08 -9.27
N PRO A 53 -29.92 -30.28 -9.35
CA PRO A 53 -30.76 -30.84 -8.28
C PRO A 53 -30.08 -30.96 -6.92
N ASP A 54 -28.77 -31.20 -6.92
CA ASP A 54 -27.96 -31.37 -5.70
C ASP A 54 -27.15 -30.11 -5.33
N GLY A 55 -27.30 -29.03 -6.12
CA GLY A 55 -26.38 -27.90 -6.10
C GLY A 55 -25.00 -28.28 -6.65
N THR A 56 -24.13 -27.29 -6.85
CA THR A 56 -22.77 -27.52 -7.32
C THR A 56 -21.80 -26.54 -6.68
N THR A 57 -20.60 -27.01 -6.38
CA THR A 57 -19.49 -26.13 -5.99
C THR A 57 -18.49 -26.08 -7.13
N SER A 58 -18.35 -24.92 -7.77
CA SER A 58 -17.33 -24.67 -8.80
C SER A 58 -16.21 -23.80 -8.23
N THR A 59 -15.02 -23.87 -8.84
CA THR A 59 -13.90 -22.97 -8.49
C THR A 59 -13.73 -21.97 -9.62
N THR A 60 -13.92 -20.69 -9.32
CA THR A 60 -13.69 -19.60 -10.26
C THR A 60 -12.23 -19.19 -10.15
N ARG A 61 -11.45 -19.38 -11.22
CA ARG A 61 -10.04 -18.96 -11.28
C ARG A 61 -9.92 -17.45 -11.09
N ALA A 62 -8.77 -17.00 -10.58
CA ALA A 62 -8.50 -15.57 -10.41
C ALA A 62 -8.58 -14.80 -11.73
N TYR A 63 -9.18 -13.60 -11.71
CA TYR A 63 -9.41 -12.78 -12.91
C TYR A 63 -9.45 -11.28 -12.58
N CYS A 64 -9.44 -10.45 -13.63
CA CYS A 64 -9.65 -9.00 -13.51
C CYS A 64 -11.09 -8.67 -13.86
N ALA A 65 -11.80 -8.03 -12.92
CA ALA A 65 -13.17 -7.60 -13.09
C ALA A 65 -13.22 -6.11 -13.46
N ASP A 66 -14.10 -5.73 -14.38
CA ASP A 66 -14.31 -4.34 -14.73
C ASP A 66 -14.99 -3.57 -13.58
N ASN A 67 -14.56 -2.33 -13.37
CA ASN A 67 -15.19 -1.40 -12.44
C ASN A 67 -15.92 -0.29 -13.20
N PRO A 68 -17.24 -0.39 -13.41
CA PRO A 68 -17.99 0.62 -14.15
C PRO A 68 -18.00 1.99 -13.47
N HIS A 69 -17.81 2.06 -12.15
CA HIS A 69 -17.78 3.32 -11.41
C HIS A 69 -16.45 4.06 -11.52
N HIS A 70 -15.37 3.34 -11.81
CA HIS A 70 -14.00 3.86 -11.83
C HIS A 70 -13.23 3.48 -13.10
N LYS A 71 -13.94 3.37 -14.23
CA LYS A 71 -13.42 2.89 -15.53
C LYS A 71 -12.12 3.55 -16.02
N ASP A 72 -11.84 4.79 -15.62
CA ASP A 72 -10.66 5.56 -16.05
C ASP A 72 -9.64 5.78 -14.92
N LYS A 73 -9.80 5.07 -13.80
CA LYS A 73 -9.06 5.28 -12.56
C LYS A 73 -8.30 4.02 -12.17
N ASP A 74 -7.11 4.25 -11.67
CA ASP A 74 -6.29 3.22 -11.06
C ASP A 74 -6.72 3.00 -9.61
N GLN A 75 -6.86 1.74 -9.21
CA GLN A 75 -7.27 1.37 -7.85
C GLN A 75 -6.63 0.06 -7.41
N LEU A 76 -6.32 -0.04 -6.12
CA LEU A 76 -5.91 -1.29 -5.49
C LEU A 76 -7.06 -1.84 -4.65
N SER A 77 -7.47 -3.08 -4.93
CA SER A 77 -8.37 -3.86 -4.07
C SER A 77 -7.58 -4.60 -2.99
N PHE A 78 -8.27 -5.12 -1.98
CA PHE A 78 -7.67 -5.98 -0.95
C PHE A 78 -6.91 -7.16 -1.58
N ASP A 79 -7.56 -7.90 -2.47
CA ASP A 79 -6.97 -9.07 -3.13
C ASP A 79 -5.72 -8.70 -3.94
N GLU A 80 -5.71 -7.54 -4.61
CA GLU A 80 -4.54 -7.10 -5.39
C GLU A 80 -3.36 -6.73 -4.47
N ILE A 81 -3.65 -6.03 -3.36
CA ILE A 81 -2.64 -5.70 -2.33
C ILE A 81 -2.01 -6.99 -1.79
N GLN A 82 -2.82 -7.97 -1.41
CA GLN A 82 -2.31 -9.25 -0.90
C GLN A 82 -1.48 -9.98 -1.95
N HIS A 83 -1.95 -10.01 -3.20
CA HIS A 83 -1.22 -10.65 -4.29
C HIS A 83 0.15 -10.00 -4.51
N ILE A 84 0.23 -8.67 -4.57
CA ILE A 84 1.49 -7.93 -4.74
C ILE A 84 2.45 -8.26 -3.59
N THR A 85 1.97 -8.16 -2.34
CA THR A 85 2.78 -8.42 -1.15
C THR A 85 3.36 -9.83 -1.15
N MET A 86 2.52 -10.84 -1.38
CA MET A 86 2.95 -12.24 -1.37
C MET A 86 3.90 -12.59 -2.52
N THR A 87 3.78 -11.90 -3.66
CA THR A 87 4.54 -12.23 -4.87
C THR A 87 5.91 -11.54 -4.88
N TYR A 88 5.98 -10.27 -4.48
CA TYR A 88 7.15 -9.44 -4.76
C TYR A 88 7.99 -9.10 -3.53
N PHE A 89 7.42 -9.05 -2.32
CA PHE A 89 8.11 -8.37 -1.21
C PHE A 89 9.19 -9.22 -0.54
N ALA A 90 9.01 -10.54 -0.51
CA ALA A 90 9.92 -11.47 0.17
C ALA A 90 11.36 -11.43 -0.38
N VAL A 91 11.52 -11.10 -1.67
CA VAL A 91 12.82 -11.08 -2.36
C VAL A 91 13.50 -9.71 -2.36
N LEU A 92 12.80 -8.66 -1.89
CA LEU A 92 13.36 -7.31 -1.88
C LEU A 92 14.47 -7.23 -0.83
N SER A 93 15.52 -6.47 -1.12
CA SER A 93 16.63 -6.16 -0.21
C SER A 93 16.72 -4.66 0.06
N GLY A 94 17.37 -4.27 1.16
CA GLY A 94 17.60 -2.85 1.49
C GLY A 94 16.98 -2.44 2.83
N PRO A 95 16.82 -1.13 3.09
CA PRO A 95 16.20 -0.65 4.31
C PRO A 95 14.69 -0.94 4.35
N PRO A 96 14.06 -0.89 5.55
CA PRO A 96 14.74 -0.95 6.84
C PRO A 96 15.44 -2.30 7.02
N THR A 97 16.62 -2.30 7.63
CA THR A 97 17.33 -3.55 7.98
C THR A 97 16.80 -4.11 9.29
N ALA A 98 16.95 -5.43 9.49
CA ALA A 98 16.62 -6.07 10.76
C ALA A 98 17.68 -5.80 11.84
N GLY A 99 17.24 -5.83 13.10
CA GLY A 99 18.01 -5.54 14.30
C GLY A 99 17.92 -4.08 14.73
N GLY A 100 18.85 -3.65 15.59
CA GLY A 100 19.03 -2.23 15.91
C GLY A 100 18.51 -1.73 17.26
N ALA A 101 18.68 -0.43 17.50
CA ALA A 101 18.16 0.30 18.64
C ALA A 101 16.62 0.35 18.64
N LEU A 102 15.98 0.38 17.47
CA LEU A 102 14.52 0.44 17.41
C LEU A 102 13.88 -0.88 17.88
N THR A 103 14.47 -2.03 17.57
CA THR A 103 14.00 -3.35 18.05
C THR A 103 14.21 -3.56 19.54
N LYS A 104 15.23 -2.93 20.15
CA LYS A 104 15.40 -2.89 21.61
C LYS A 104 14.24 -2.18 22.30
N LYS A 105 13.62 -1.20 21.63
CA LYS A 105 12.46 -0.45 22.16
C LYS A 105 11.13 -1.12 21.82
N PHE A 106 11.00 -1.66 20.61
CA PHE A 106 9.79 -2.30 20.10
C PHE A 106 10.17 -3.66 19.50
N SER A 107 9.92 -4.75 20.24
CA SER A 107 10.39 -6.09 19.89
C SER A 107 9.86 -6.61 18.54
N ASN A 108 8.73 -6.08 18.07
CA ASN A 108 8.11 -6.41 16.79
C ASN A 108 8.39 -5.40 15.67
N ALA A 109 9.34 -4.47 15.86
CA ALA A 109 9.64 -3.44 14.84
C ALA A 109 10.05 -4.01 13.48
N ASP A 110 10.63 -5.21 13.45
CA ASP A 110 11.10 -5.85 12.21
C ASP A 110 10.05 -6.67 11.48
N GLN A 111 8.91 -6.94 12.13
CA GLN A 111 7.87 -7.82 11.59
C GLN A 111 7.33 -7.34 10.23
N TYR A 112 7.39 -6.04 9.97
CA TYR A 112 6.77 -5.41 8.81
C TYR A 112 7.80 -4.84 7.82
N ASN A 113 9.08 -5.21 7.94
CA ASN A 113 10.15 -4.64 7.09
C ASN A 113 9.92 -4.92 5.60
N SER A 114 9.41 -6.09 5.23
CA SER A 114 9.09 -6.48 3.85
C SER A 114 8.00 -5.60 3.24
N GLU A 115 6.91 -5.38 3.98
CA GLU A 115 5.76 -4.60 3.57
C GLU A 115 6.11 -3.11 3.49
N ILE A 116 6.88 -2.61 4.44
CA ILE A 116 7.40 -1.24 4.41
C ILE A 116 8.25 -1.05 3.15
N ARG A 117 9.23 -1.92 2.89
CA ARG A 117 10.11 -1.82 1.72
C ARG A 117 9.33 -1.93 0.41
N GLY A 118 8.47 -2.93 0.30
CA GLY A 118 7.70 -3.21 -0.91
C GLY A 118 6.73 -2.11 -1.26
N TRP A 119 5.92 -1.65 -0.31
CA TRP A 119 4.97 -0.57 -0.58
C TRP A 119 5.66 0.78 -0.81
N THR A 120 6.77 1.06 -0.12
CA THR A 120 7.56 2.26 -0.40
C THR A 120 8.10 2.23 -1.83
N GLN A 121 8.65 1.09 -2.28
CA GLN A 121 9.12 0.94 -3.65
C GLN A 121 7.99 1.12 -4.67
N TYR A 122 6.86 0.41 -4.49
CA TYR A 122 5.70 0.49 -5.37
C TYR A 122 5.22 1.92 -5.59
N TRP A 123 5.07 2.70 -4.51
CA TRP A 123 4.60 4.08 -4.61
C TRP A 123 5.65 5.05 -5.15
N ASN A 124 6.94 4.84 -4.83
CA ASN A 124 8.03 5.59 -5.44
C ASN A 124 8.06 5.40 -6.97
N ASP A 125 7.86 4.18 -7.45
CA ASP A 125 7.86 3.86 -8.89
C ASP A 125 6.69 4.50 -9.63
N ILE A 126 5.55 4.69 -8.96
CA ILE A 126 4.37 5.37 -9.51
C ILE A 126 4.57 6.89 -9.56
N PHE A 127 4.94 7.51 -8.43
CA PHE A 127 4.93 8.97 -8.30
C PHE A 127 6.24 9.63 -8.74
N LYS A 128 7.35 8.90 -8.75
CA LYS A 128 8.67 9.33 -9.27
C LYS A 128 9.07 10.74 -8.82
N LEU A 129 8.94 11.03 -7.54
CA LEU A 129 9.37 12.30 -6.96
C LEU A 129 10.90 12.43 -7.01
N ASP A 130 11.40 13.66 -7.14
CA ASP A 130 12.85 13.96 -7.15
C ASP A 130 13.57 13.40 -5.91
N HIS A 131 12.86 13.38 -4.78
CA HIS A 131 13.33 12.80 -3.53
C HIS A 131 12.39 11.65 -3.13
N PRO A 132 12.72 10.39 -3.49
CA PRO A 132 11.88 9.25 -3.18
C PRO A 132 11.71 9.08 -1.67
N LEU A 133 10.59 8.49 -1.26
CA LEU A 133 10.33 8.15 0.13
C LEU A 133 11.34 7.09 0.59
N ASP A 134 12.02 7.36 1.70
CA ASP A 134 12.88 6.40 2.37
C ASP A 134 12.03 5.42 3.22
N PRO A 135 12.18 4.10 3.06
CA PRO A 135 11.51 3.11 3.93
C PRO A 135 11.74 3.34 5.44
N ASN A 136 12.87 3.91 5.85
CA ASN A 136 13.15 4.25 7.25
C ASN A 136 12.26 5.38 7.77
N VAL A 137 11.84 6.34 6.93
CA VAL A 137 10.84 7.36 7.30
C VAL A 137 9.52 6.69 7.66
N VAL A 138 9.09 5.70 6.86
CA VAL A 138 7.84 4.97 7.11
C VAL A 138 7.94 4.16 8.41
N LYS A 139 9.05 3.44 8.63
CA LYS A 139 9.27 2.66 9.86
C LYS A 139 9.28 3.55 11.11
N ALA A 140 9.95 4.70 11.04
CA ALA A 140 9.95 5.68 12.13
C ALA A 140 8.55 6.26 12.38
N LEU A 141 7.77 6.52 11.33
CA LEU A 141 6.39 6.96 11.46
C LEU A 141 5.54 5.90 12.18
N ILE A 142 5.53 4.64 11.72
CA ILE A 142 4.81 3.54 12.37
C ILE A 142 5.18 3.42 13.86
N ALA A 143 6.47 3.54 14.19
CA ALA A 143 6.93 3.50 15.57
C ALA A 143 6.27 4.59 16.45
N THR A 144 6.11 5.81 15.91
CA THR A 144 5.44 6.90 16.63
C THR A 144 3.92 6.83 16.62
N GLU A 145 3.31 6.24 15.59
CA GLU A 145 1.85 6.16 15.44
C GLU A 145 1.28 5.03 16.30
N SER A 146 1.82 3.83 16.17
CA SER A 146 1.26 2.63 16.78
C SER A 146 2.22 1.89 17.69
N SER A 147 3.51 2.27 17.71
CA SER A 147 4.54 1.43 18.35
C SER A 147 4.54 0.01 17.81
N PHE A 148 4.23 -0.13 16.50
CA PHE A 148 4.09 -1.40 15.78
C PHE A 148 2.93 -2.28 16.27
N ASP A 149 2.01 -1.74 17.05
CA ASP A 149 0.76 -2.42 17.42
C ASP A 149 -0.25 -2.32 16.28
N LEU A 150 -0.70 -3.46 15.76
CA LEU A 150 -1.72 -3.49 14.71
C LEU A 150 -3.11 -3.10 15.24
N HIS A 151 -3.34 -3.21 16.55
CA HIS A 151 -4.63 -2.92 17.21
C HIS A 151 -4.44 -1.98 18.42
N PRO A 152 -3.93 -0.76 18.20
CA PRO A 152 -3.62 0.13 19.31
C PRO A 152 -4.91 0.58 20.01
N LYS A 153 -4.91 0.44 21.33
CA LYS A 153 -6.09 0.64 22.19
C LYS A 153 -6.54 2.11 22.35
N LYS A 154 -5.89 3.05 21.70
CA LYS A 154 -5.99 4.48 22.05
C LYS A 154 -7.23 5.17 21.49
N HIS A 155 -7.65 4.84 20.26
CA HIS A 155 -8.80 5.49 19.63
C HIS A 155 -9.62 4.48 18.81
N PRO A 156 -10.96 4.43 18.95
CA PRO A 156 -11.78 3.47 18.22
C PRO A 156 -11.92 3.78 16.72
N GLU A 157 -11.51 4.98 16.28
CA GLU A 157 -11.68 5.46 14.90
C GLU A 157 -10.37 5.52 14.09
N VAL A 158 -9.27 4.97 14.63
CA VAL A 158 -7.96 4.85 13.95
C VAL A 158 -7.67 3.37 13.69
N TYR A 159 -7.14 3.07 12.51
CA TYR A 159 -6.88 1.70 12.08
C TYR A 159 -5.39 1.44 11.87
N GLY A 160 -4.91 0.33 12.43
CA GLY A 160 -3.64 -0.30 12.12
C GLY A 160 -2.37 0.49 12.43
N LEU A 161 -1.27 0.05 11.82
CA LEU A 161 0.11 0.49 12.10
C LEU A 161 0.37 1.99 11.88
N MET A 162 -0.27 2.58 10.89
CA MET A 162 -0.12 3.99 10.51
C MET A 162 -1.27 4.88 11.01
N GLN A 163 -2.20 4.33 11.81
CA GLN A 163 -3.30 5.09 12.43
C GLN A 163 -4.17 5.86 11.43
N ILE A 164 -4.62 5.17 10.37
CA ILE A 164 -5.51 5.75 9.37
C ILE A 164 -6.89 6.00 10.00
N ILE A 165 -7.38 7.24 9.97
CA ILE A 165 -8.74 7.58 10.43
C ILE A 165 -9.79 7.33 9.36
N GLY A 166 -11.05 7.13 9.76
CA GLY A 166 -12.17 6.89 8.83
C GLY A 166 -12.32 7.95 7.73
N LYS A 167 -12.08 9.23 8.05
CA LYS A 167 -12.10 10.30 7.04
C LYS A 167 -11.00 10.15 5.99
N THR A 168 -9.78 9.77 6.41
CA THR A 168 -8.66 9.49 5.50
C THR A 168 -8.95 8.27 4.63
N HIS A 169 -9.58 7.24 5.19
CA HIS A 169 -10.03 6.08 4.44
C HIS A 169 -11.01 6.45 3.31
N GLN A 170 -11.99 7.32 3.58
CA GLN A 170 -12.90 7.84 2.56
C GLN A 170 -12.20 8.68 1.47
N TYR A 171 -11.11 9.37 1.81
CA TYR A 171 -10.29 10.06 0.82
C TYR A 171 -9.53 9.07 -0.06
N LEU A 172 -8.97 8.02 0.53
CA LEU A 172 -8.24 6.96 -0.16
C LEU A 172 -9.14 6.15 -1.10
N SER A 173 -10.41 5.91 -0.73
CA SER A 173 -11.38 5.20 -1.58
C SER A 173 -11.96 6.05 -2.71
N GLY A 174 -11.70 7.37 -2.71
CA GLY A 174 -12.22 8.31 -3.71
C GLY A 174 -13.63 8.84 -3.43
N GLU A 175 -14.28 8.46 -2.33
CA GLU A 175 -15.65 8.87 -1.98
C GLU A 175 -15.80 10.39 -1.73
N LYS A 176 -14.71 11.06 -1.35
CA LYS A 176 -14.70 12.48 -0.97
C LYS A 176 -13.94 13.39 -1.94
N GLY A 177 -13.48 12.87 -3.08
CA GLY A 177 -12.90 13.65 -4.18
C GLY A 177 -11.52 14.30 -3.91
N GLU A 178 -10.87 13.98 -2.79
CA GLU A 178 -9.53 14.50 -2.45
C GLU A 178 -8.43 13.96 -3.37
N LEU A 179 -8.54 12.67 -3.73
CA LEU A 179 -7.63 12.02 -4.66
C LEU A 179 -8.24 11.99 -6.06
N LYS A 180 -7.37 12.17 -7.07
CA LYS A 180 -7.78 12.13 -8.48
C LYS A 180 -7.56 10.77 -9.13
N ASP A 181 -6.62 9.97 -8.64
CA ASP A 181 -6.24 8.66 -9.17
C ASP A 181 -5.51 7.84 -8.09
N HIS A 182 -5.25 6.56 -8.38
CA HIS A 182 -4.57 5.61 -7.48
C HIS A 182 -5.30 5.44 -6.14
N PHE A 183 -6.56 5.01 -6.21
CA PHE A 183 -7.42 4.77 -5.05
C PHE A 183 -7.05 3.48 -4.32
N ILE A 184 -7.39 3.40 -3.03
CA ILE A 184 -7.32 2.18 -2.23
C ILE A 184 -8.74 1.81 -1.83
N CYS A 185 -9.28 0.78 -2.49
CA CYS A 185 -10.66 0.34 -2.35
C CYS A 185 -10.71 -0.91 -1.46
N ILE A 186 -10.58 -0.68 -0.16
CA ILE A 186 -10.67 -1.71 0.90
C ILE A 186 -11.69 -1.27 1.95
N SER A 187 -12.19 -2.21 2.74
CA SER A 187 -13.06 -1.98 3.90
C SER A 187 -12.28 -1.49 5.11
N ALA A 188 -12.99 -0.94 6.10
CA ALA A 188 -12.38 -0.53 7.36
C ALA A 188 -11.77 -1.71 8.15
N SER A 189 -12.39 -2.90 8.09
CA SER A 189 -11.82 -4.11 8.69
C SER A 189 -10.53 -4.55 8.00
N GLU A 190 -10.42 -4.36 6.69
CA GLU A 190 -9.20 -4.70 5.94
C GLU A 190 -8.05 -3.73 6.22
N LEU A 191 -8.32 -2.52 6.76
CA LEU A 191 -7.26 -1.64 7.28
C LEU A 191 -6.57 -2.19 8.54
N LEU A 192 -7.09 -3.26 9.15
CA LEU A 192 -6.42 -4.00 10.22
C LEU A 192 -5.46 -5.07 9.68
N ASP A 193 -5.40 -5.29 8.37
CA ASP A 193 -4.30 -6.03 7.76
C ASP A 193 -3.06 -5.15 7.62
N ALA A 194 -1.89 -5.69 7.97
CA ALA A 194 -0.65 -4.91 8.00
C ALA A 194 -0.26 -4.37 6.61
N SER A 195 -0.38 -5.20 5.58
CA SER A 195 -0.04 -4.82 4.21
C SER A 195 -1.00 -3.75 3.68
N CYS A 196 -2.31 -3.94 3.86
CA CYS A 196 -3.32 -2.94 3.49
C CYS A 196 -3.11 -1.60 4.22
N ASN A 197 -2.80 -1.65 5.52
CA ASN A 197 -2.58 -0.46 6.31
C ASN A 197 -1.35 0.34 5.86
N ILE A 198 -0.22 -0.36 5.67
CA ILE A 198 1.03 0.25 5.21
C ILE A 198 0.88 0.80 3.79
N CYS A 199 0.27 0.04 2.88
CA CYS A 199 -0.04 0.50 1.53
C CYS A 199 -0.86 1.80 1.56
N SER A 200 -1.93 1.82 2.36
CA SER A 200 -2.82 2.97 2.51
C SER A 200 -2.12 4.19 3.10
N GLY A 201 -1.34 4.00 4.17
CA GLY A 201 -0.65 5.10 4.82
C GLY A 201 0.48 5.68 4.00
N ILE A 202 1.23 4.87 3.24
CA ILE A 202 2.22 5.38 2.28
C ILE A 202 1.53 6.15 1.16
N ARG A 203 0.45 5.61 0.57
CA ARG A 203 -0.34 6.34 -0.43
C ARG A 203 -0.80 7.71 0.10
N TRP A 204 -1.20 7.77 1.36
CA TRP A 204 -1.59 9.01 2.02
C TRP A 204 -0.39 9.96 2.24
N LEU A 205 0.79 9.45 2.58
CA LEU A 205 2.02 10.26 2.65
C LEU A 205 2.33 10.96 1.33
N PHE A 206 2.13 10.29 0.18
CA PHE A 206 2.29 10.92 -1.14
C PHE A 206 1.26 12.03 -1.39
N ARG A 207 0.04 11.92 -0.87
CA ARG A 207 -0.89 13.06 -0.89
C ARG A 207 -0.41 14.18 0.04
N LYS A 208 0.14 13.80 1.20
CA LYS A 208 0.60 14.74 2.23
C LYS A 208 1.81 15.57 1.81
N ILE A 209 2.71 15.03 0.98
CA ILE A 209 3.83 15.83 0.47
C ILE A 209 3.34 16.93 -0.49
N GLU A 210 2.27 16.68 -1.25
CA GLU A 210 1.65 17.70 -2.10
C GLU A 210 0.99 18.79 -1.27
N THR A 211 0.20 18.43 -0.23
CA THR A 211 -0.45 19.41 0.65
C THR A 211 0.57 20.22 1.44
N ALA A 212 1.60 19.56 1.97
CA ALA A 212 2.70 20.23 2.66
C ALA A 212 3.44 21.20 1.72
N SER A 213 3.71 20.77 0.48
CA SER A 213 4.40 21.63 -0.51
C SER A 213 3.55 22.85 -0.88
N TRP A 214 2.24 22.65 -1.03
CA TRP A 214 1.30 23.75 -1.26
C TRP A 214 1.26 24.71 -0.07
N LEU A 215 1.19 24.21 1.18
CA LEU A 215 1.21 25.06 2.37
C LEU A 215 2.52 25.86 2.50
N LEU A 216 3.64 25.25 2.17
CA LEU A 216 4.98 25.84 2.29
C LEU A 216 5.37 26.73 1.10
N GLN A 217 4.63 26.67 -0.01
CA GLN A 217 4.96 27.36 -1.28
C GLN A 217 6.35 26.98 -1.83
N ARG A 218 6.80 25.75 -1.54
CA ARG A 218 8.03 25.12 -2.05
C ARG A 218 7.91 23.61 -1.92
N SER A 219 8.83 22.84 -2.52
CA SER A 219 8.91 21.40 -2.28
C SER A 219 9.11 21.12 -0.78
N ALA A 220 8.20 20.33 -0.20
CA ALA A 220 8.28 19.86 1.17
C ALA A 220 9.28 18.71 1.30
N THR A 221 9.92 18.59 2.45
CA THR A 221 10.69 17.39 2.78
C THR A 221 9.76 16.29 3.30
N TRP A 222 10.25 15.04 3.36
CA TRP A 222 9.51 13.95 3.98
C TRP A 222 9.29 14.16 5.48
N GLU A 223 10.19 14.88 6.16
CA GLU A 223 9.98 15.25 7.56
C GLU A 223 8.81 16.23 7.72
N GLU A 224 8.72 17.25 6.85
CA GLU A 224 7.60 18.20 6.85
C GLU A 224 6.29 17.54 6.41
N THR A 225 6.38 16.53 5.54
CA THR A 225 5.26 15.68 5.17
C THR A 225 4.73 14.90 6.38
N VAL A 226 5.62 14.39 7.23
CA VAL A 226 5.25 13.74 8.50
C VAL A 226 4.63 14.74 9.48
N GLU A 227 5.11 15.99 9.52
CA GLU A 227 4.45 17.06 10.28
C GLU A 227 3.01 17.28 9.77
N ASP A 228 2.77 17.30 8.45
CA ASP A 228 1.42 17.46 7.90
C ASP A 228 0.53 16.23 8.13
N TYR A 229 1.12 15.03 8.11
CA TYR A 229 0.43 13.78 8.45
C TYR A 229 -0.09 13.83 9.88
N LYS A 230 0.73 14.32 10.82
CA LYS A 230 0.43 14.46 12.25
C LYS A 230 -0.38 15.72 12.59
N ALA A 231 -0.82 16.50 11.60
CA ALA A 231 -1.50 17.78 11.76
C ALA A 231 -0.72 18.84 12.57
N ILE A 232 0.62 18.78 12.51
CA ILE A 232 1.56 19.70 13.18
C ILE A 232 1.99 20.83 12.25
N LEU A 233 2.13 20.57 10.94
CA LEU A 233 2.71 21.53 9.99
C LEU A 233 1.98 22.89 9.99
N GLU A 234 0.65 22.87 9.85
CA GLU A 234 -0.16 24.08 9.84
C GLU A 234 -0.04 24.86 11.16
N LEU A 235 0.00 24.16 12.31
CA LEU A 235 0.21 24.79 13.60
C LEU A 235 1.57 25.48 13.68
N ARG A 236 2.62 24.80 13.19
CA ARG A 236 3.99 25.36 13.11
C ARG A 236 4.04 26.61 12.23
N ILE A 237 3.46 26.57 11.02
CA ILE A 237 3.47 27.70 10.07
C ILE A 237 2.76 28.93 10.65
N HIS A 238 1.65 28.72 11.37
CA HIS A 238 0.88 29.82 11.97
C HIS A 238 1.32 30.19 13.39
N ASN A 239 2.46 29.68 13.88
CA ASN A 239 2.94 29.89 15.24
C ASN A 239 1.90 29.57 16.33
N LYS A 240 1.02 28.59 16.07
CA LYS A 240 0.05 28.10 17.06
C LYS A 240 0.74 27.11 18.00
N PRO A 241 0.35 27.05 19.30
CA PRO A 241 0.89 26.04 20.22
C PRO A 241 0.60 24.62 19.74
N TYR A 242 1.60 23.74 19.81
CA TYR A 242 1.46 22.31 19.52
C TYR A 242 2.41 21.50 20.40
N ASN A 243 2.16 20.20 20.54
CA ASN A 243 3.06 19.29 21.24
C ASN A 243 4.22 18.88 20.31
N PRO A 244 5.49 19.22 20.60
CA PRO A 244 6.61 18.85 19.74
C PRO A 244 7.09 17.41 19.93
N GLN A 245 6.64 16.71 20.97
CA GLN A 245 7.14 15.38 21.33
C GLN A 245 6.99 14.35 20.21
N PRO A 246 5.86 14.25 19.47
CA PRO A 246 5.73 13.30 18.37
C PRO A 246 6.81 13.46 17.29
N MET A 247 7.22 14.70 17.00
CA MET A 247 8.28 14.96 16.02
C MET A 247 9.68 14.74 16.60
N LYS A 248 9.89 14.98 17.91
CA LYS A 248 11.14 14.61 18.58
C LYS A 248 11.35 13.09 18.55
N ASP A 249 10.32 12.33 18.89
CA ASP A 249 10.35 10.87 18.86
C ASP A 249 10.58 10.35 17.43
N PHE A 250 9.87 10.91 16.45
CA PHE A 250 10.04 10.57 15.03
C PHE A 250 11.50 10.77 14.58
N ARG A 251 12.07 11.95 14.83
CA ARG A 251 13.47 12.26 14.48
C ARG A 251 14.45 11.32 15.17
N GLN A 252 14.21 10.99 16.43
CA GLN A 252 15.05 10.06 17.18
C GLN A 252 15.01 8.66 16.58
N TYR A 253 13.82 8.13 16.29
CA TYR A 253 13.67 6.79 15.70
C TYR A 253 14.23 6.73 14.28
N HIS A 254 14.02 7.78 13.48
CA HIS A 254 14.58 7.87 12.14
C HIS A 254 16.12 7.88 12.19
N LYS A 255 16.71 8.67 13.11
CA LYS A 255 18.16 8.69 13.32
C LYS A 255 18.72 7.30 13.67
N TRP A 256 18.08 6.58 14.59
CA TRP A 256 18.50 5.22 14.96
C TRP A 256 18.56 4.30 13.73
N LEU A 257 17.57 4.38 12.84
CA LEU A 257 17.54 3.58 11.62
C LEU A 257 18.61 4.00 10.59
N SER A 258 18.93 5.30 10.52
CA SER A 258 19.97 5.82 9.61
C SER A 258 21.37 5.45 10.08
N ASP A 259 21.68 5.58 11.37
CA ASP A 259 23.02 5.30 11.92
C ASP A 259 23.39 3.81 11.76
N GLU A 260 22.42 2.90 11.86
CA GLU A 260 22.61 1.45 11.69
C GLU A 260 22.91 1.02 10.26
N SER A 261 22.51 1.81 9.26
CA SER A 261 22.82 1.53 7.86
C SER A 261 24.31 1.72 7.53
N HIS A 262 25.06 2.43 8.39
CA HIS A 262 26.47 2.74 8.19
C HIS A 262 27.42 1.75 8.91
N GLU A 263 26.95 1.03 9.94
CA GLU A 263 27.78 0.09 10.70
C GLU A 263 27.99 -1.28 10.02
N LYS A 264 27.20 -1.62 8.98
CA LYS A 264 27.24 -2.95 8.32
C LYS A 264 28.12 -3.02 7.06
N ILE A 265 29.04 -2.07 6.84
CA ILE A 265 29.95 -2.04 5.65
C ILE A 265 31.38 -2.57 5.98
N PHE A 266 31.55 -3.36 7.05
CA PHE A 266 32.85 -3.96 7.39
C PHE A 266 32.79 -5.49 7.45
#